data_AF-A0A101IVA7-F1
#
_entry.id   AF-A0A101IVA7-F1
#
_cell.length_a   1.000
_cell.length_b   1.000
_cell.length_c   1.000
_cell.angle_alpha   90.00
_cell.angle_beta   90.00
_cell.angle_gamma   90.00
#
_symmetry.space_group_name_H-M   'P 1'
#
loop_
_entity.id
_entity.type
_entity.pdbx_description
1 polymer ?
#
loop_
_entity_poly.entity_id
_entity_poly.type
_entity_poly.pdbx_seq_one_letter_code
_entity_poly.pdbx_strand_id
1 'polypeptide(L)' 'SDDRSIGGHIVDFSLDSATVSLDETLTFMMRLPTDGGFIDADLTGDLSDELTVVERPGQD' A
#
# COMPACT_ATOMS: atom_id res chain seq x y z
N SER A 1 -9.64 -12.50 6.15
CA SER A 1 -9.75 -13.87 6.71
C SER A 1 -10.58 -14.75 5.80
N ASP A 2 -10.53 -16.07 5.99
CA ASP A 2 -11.29 -17.03 5.19
C ASP A 2 -12.80 -16.80 5.26
N ASP A 3 -13.30 -16.37 6.42
CA ASP A 3 -14.69 -15.99 6.67
C ASP A 3 -15.00 -14.52 6.31
N ARG A 4 -13.99 -13.76 5.87
CA ARG A 4 -14.05 -12.34 5.50
C ARG A 4 -14.58 -11.41 6.61
N SER A 5 -14.62 -11.87 7.85
CA SER A 5 -15.06 -11.06 8.99
C SER A 5 -14.02 -10.03 9.41
N ILE A 6 -12.73 -10.30 9.13
CA ILE A 6 -11.61 -9.45 9.49
C ILE A 6 -10.64 -9.25 8.33
N GLY A 7 -9.87 -8.17 8.41
CA GLY A 7 -8.82 -7.80 7.46
C GLY A 7 -8.29 -6.40 7.77
N GLY A 8 -7.50 -5.85 6.84
CA GLY A 8 -6.91 -4.52 6.97
C GLY A 8 -5.60 -4.41 6.21
N HIS A 9 -4.94 -3.26 6.36
CA HIS A 9 -3.55 -3.06 5.95
C HIS A 9 -2.61 -3.90 6.81
N ILE A 10 -1.63 -4.58 6.21
CA ILE A 10 -0.70 -5.45 6.93
C ILE A 10 0.54 -4.64 7.28
N VAL A 11 0.83 -4.50 8.57
CA VAL A 11 2.04 -3.81 9.07
C VAL A 11 3.14 -4.81 9.42
N ASP A 12 2.77 -5.91 10.09
CA ASP A 12 3.66 -7.00 10.47
C ASP A 12 2.87 -8.32 10.60
N PHE A 13 3.53 -9.45 10.38
CA PHE A 13 2.93 -10.78 10.52
C PHE A 13 4.00 -11.88 10.71
N SER A 14 3.61 -12.96 11.37
CA SER A 14 4.41 -14.18 11.48
C SER A 14 3.57 -15.40 11.11
N LEU A 15 4.22 -16.43 10.58
CA LEU A 15 3.58 -17.68 10.16
C LEU A 15 4.56 -18.84 10.26
N ASP A 16 4.03 -20.02 10.56
CA ASP A 16 4.81 -21.26 10.63
C ASP A 16 5.06 -21.84 9.24
N SER A 17 4.05 -21.84 8.35
CA SER A 17 4.17 -22.30 6.96
C SER A 17 3.10 -21.67 6.07
N ALA A 18 3.43 -21.49 4.78
CA ALA A 18 2.50 -21.00 3.76
C ALA A 18 2.90 -21.49 2.36
N THR A 19 1.94 -21.56 1.45
CA THR A 19 2.19 -21.68 0.01
C THR A 19 2.32 -20.28 -0.58
N VAL A 20 3.41 -20.03 -1.31
CA VAL A 20 3.67 -18.74 -1.97
C VAL A 20 3.48 -18.88 -3.48
N SER A 21 2.75 -17.94 -4.06
CA SER A 21 2.62 -17.78 -5.50
C SER A 21 3.06 -16.37 -5.88
N LEU A 22 3.85 -16.25 -6.95
CA LEU A 22 4.33 -14.97 -7.47
C LEU A 22 3.86 -14.79 -8.91
N ASP A 23 3.36 -13.61 -9.23
CA ASP A 23 3.04 -13.18 -10.60
C ASP A 23 3.93 -11.98 -10.94
N GLU A 24 4.70 -12.10 -12.02
CA GLU A 24 5.60 -11.04 -12.47
C GLU A 24 4.89 -10.16 -13.50
N THR A 25 4.55 -8.94 -13.08
CA THR A 25 3.95 -7.91 -13.96
C THR A 25 4.99 -6.87 -14.35
N LEU A 26 5.42 -6.87 -15.62
CA LEU A 26 6.50 -6.01 -16.12
C LEU A 26 6.08 -4.57 -16.46
N THR A 27 4.77 -4.30 -16.49
CA THR A 27 4.22 -3.00 -16.87
C THR A 27 3.15 -2.59 -15.87
N PHE A 28 3.19 -1.33 -15.42
CA PHE A 28 2.13 -0.73 -14.63
C PHE A 28 1.39 0.34 -15.43
N MET A 29 0.08 0.47 -15.19
CA MET A 29 -0.75 1.54 -15.74
C MET A 29 -1.27 2.40 -14.60
N MET A 30 -1.04 3.70 -14.69
CA MET A 30 -1.56 4.67 -13.73
C MET A 30 -2.78 5.39 -14.33
N ARG A 31 -3.90 5.36 -13.60
CA ARG A 31 -5.10 6.13 -13.95
C ARG A 31 -5.28 7.25 -12.95
N LEU A 32 -5.13 8.48 -13.40
CA LEU A 32 -5.28 9.65 -12.54
C LEU A 32 -6.78 9.95 -12.32
N PRO A 33 -7.18 10.35 -11.09
CA PRO A 33 -8.47 10.98 -10.86
C PRO A 33 -8.60 12.23 -11.73
N THR A 34 -9.78 12.44 -12.32
CA THR A 34 -10.05 13.57 -13.23
C THR A 34 -10.82 14.70 -12.57
N ASP A 35 -11.11 14.58 -11.27
CA ASP A 35 -11.88 15.52 -10.48
C ASP A 35 -11.40 15.55 -9.01
N GLY A 36 -11.98 16.46 -8.24
CA GLY A 36 -11.70 16.62 -6.82
C GLY A 36 -10.30 17.16 -6.51
N GLY A 37 -9.86 16.95 -5.27
CA GLY A 37 -8.62 17.52 -4.74
C GLY A 37 -7.35 17.03 -5.42
N PHE A 38 -7.40 16.00 -6.28
CA PHE A 38 -6.24 15.55 -7.05
C PHE A 38 -5.75 16.61 -8.06
N ILE A 39 -6.68 17.39 -8.63
CA ILE A 39 -6.36 18.42 -9.64
C ILE A 39 -5.53 19.56 -9.04
N ASP A 40 -5.79 19.89 -7.78
CA ASP A 40 -5.17 21.01 -7.08
C ASP A 40 -4.03 20.60 -6.14
N ALA A 41 -3.72 19.29 -6.05
CA ALA A 41 -2.70 18.77 -5.16
C ALA A 41 -1.28 19.10 -5.65
N ASP A 42 -0.43 19.63 -4.78
CA ASP A 42 1.00 19.70 -5.02
C ASP A 42 1.64 18.34 -4.68
N LEU A 43 2.02 17.60 -5.72
CA LEU A 43 2.64 16.27 -5.64
C LEU A 43 4.13 16.30 -6.02
N THR A 44 4.77 17.48 -5.99
CA THR A 44 6.17 17.64 -6.43
C THR A 44 7.20 17.35 -5.35
N GLY A 45 6.78 17.34 -4.08
CA GLY A 45 7.64 17.04 -2.95
C GLY A 45 8.07 15.57 -2.90
N ASP A 46 9.26 15.33 -2.35
CA ASP A 46 9.63 14.00 -1.88
C ASP A 46 8.88 13.72 -0.57
N LEU A 47 8.14 12.63 -0.53
CA LEU A 47 7.32 12.20 0.60
C LEU A 47 7.77 10.84 1.16
N SER A 48 8.99 10.40 0.83
CA SER A 48 9.47 9.06 1.17
C SER A 48 9.50 8.79 2.69
N ASP A 49 9.85 9.81 3.49
CA ASP A 49 9.90 9.69 4.95
C ASP A 49 8.49 9.62 5.54
N GLU A 50 7.59 10.48 5.09
CA GLU A 50 6.18 10.50 5.49
C GLU A 50 5.47 9.19 5.10
N LEU A 51 5.75 8.67 3.90
CA LEU A 51 5.23 7.38 3.46
C LEU A 51 5.71 6.24 4.38
N THR A 52 6.97 6.28 4.82
CA THR A 52 7.48 5.27 5.77
C THR A 52 6.72 5.31 7.09
N VAL A 53 6.46 6.50 7.63
CA VAL A 53 5.70 6.69 8.88
C VAL A 53 4.25 6.18 8.74
N VAL A 54 3.60 6.48 7.60
CA VAL A 54 2.21 6.11 7.37
C VAL A 54 2.04 4.61 7.10
N GLU A 55 2.96 4.01 6.35
CA GLU A 55 2.87 2.61 5.92
C GLU A 55 3.40 1.62 6.97
N ARG A 56 4.23 2.08 7.92
CA ARG A 56 4.80 1.27 9.01
C ARG A 56 4.54 1.89 10.39
N PRO A 57 3.28 2.09 10.78
CA PRO A 57 2.95 2.74 12.04
C PRO A 57 3.42 1.91 13.24
N GLY A 58 4.15 2.53 14.18
CA GLY A 58 4.58 1.91 15.44
C GLY A 58 5.83 1.02 15.34
N GLN A 59 6.56 1.10 14.23
CA GLN A 59 7.88 0.47 14.04
C GLN A 59 8.95 1.59 14.04
N ASP A 60 9.21 2.17 15.21
CA ASP A 60 10.33 3.11 15.46
C ASP A 60 11.61 2.36 15.88
#